data_AF-A0A6D2C5I4-F1
#
_entry.id   AF-A0A6D2C5I4-F1
#
_cell.length_a   1.000
_cell.length_b   1.000
_cell.length_c   1.000
_cell.angle_alpha   90.00
_cell.angle_beta   90.00
_cell.angle_gamma   90.00
#
_symmetry.space_group_name_H-M   'P 1'
#
loop_
_entity.id
_entity.type
_entity.pdbx_description
1 polymer ?
#
loop_
_entity_poly.entity_id
_entity_poly.type
_entity_poly.pdbx_seq_one_letter_code
_entity_poly.pdbx_strand_id
1 'polypeptide(L)'
;MQLKDFDFRLWHNLSECFVEIRGGFLTANGKDEIVFEKSLIVPIDDENAEIELWSGFYDSKGTKLYEGDIVKYDSKTAPLVVVFERNTFYIIDTSIEKDLQVDCGTRLQCIYERSNGYKDNTIE
;
A
#
# COMPACT_ATOMS: atom_id res chain seq x y z
N MET A 1 -10.24 -4.53 -5.08
CA MET A 1 -9.05 -4.98 -5.82
C MET A 1 -9.28 -6.39 -6.33
N GLN A 2 -9.05 -6.67 -7.62
CA GLN A 2 -9.01 -8.04 -8.14
C GLN A 2 -7.59 -8.60 -7.97
N LEU A 3 -7.42 -9.93 -7.97
CA LEU A 3 -6.10 -10.55 -7.80
C LEU A 3 -5.07 -10.09 -8.85
N LYS A 4 -5.52 -9.82 -10.09
CA LYS A 4 -4.67 -9.29 -11.16
C LYS A 4 -4.09 -7.90 -10.86
N ASP A 5 -4.75 -7.17 -9.96
CA ASP A 5 -4.37 -5.83 -9.53
C ASP A 5 -3.72 -5.89 -8.13
N PHE A 6 -3.43 -7.08 -7.58
CA PHE A 6 -2.77 -7.20 -6.29
C PHE A 6 -1.34 -6.65 -6.37
N ASP A 7 -0.99 -5.78 -5.43
CA ASP A 7 0.33 -5.15 -5.35
C ASP A 7 0.67 -4.86 -3.88
N PHE A 8 1.96 -4.79 -3.57
CA PHE A 8 2.49 -4.52 -2.23
C PHE A 8 3.91 -3.95 -2.32
N ARG A 9 4.35 -3.32 -1.23
CA ARG A 9 5.76 -2.93 -1.04
C ARG A 9 6.29 -3.49 0.26
N LEU A 10 7.61 -3.55 0.36
CA LEU A 10 8.33 -4.13 1.50
C LEU A 10 9.23 -3.07 2.13
N TRP A 11 9.05 -2.82 3.42
CA TRP A 11 9.93 -1.98 4.21
C TRP A 11 10.83 -2.85 5.09
N HIS A 12 12.13 -2.58 5.10
CA HIS A 12 13.08 -3.30 5.96
C HIS A 12 13.58 -2.37 7.06
N ASN A 13 13.10 -2.58 8.29
CA ASN A 13 13.32 -1.74 9.45
C ASN A 13 14.80 -1.55 9.81
N LEU A 14 15.59 -2.63 9.79
CA LEU A 14 17.01 -2.55 10.18
C LEU A 14 17.85 -1.75 9.17
N SER A 15 17.45 -1.74 7.91
CA SER A 15 18.16 -1.01 6.84
C SER A 15 17.49 0.32 6.47
N GLU A 16 16.34 0.60 7.08
CA GLU A 16 15.53 1.80 6.84
C GLU A 16 15.31 2.07 5.34
N CYS A 17 14.94 1.04 4.58
CA CYS A 17 14.76 1.17 3.15
C CYS A 17 13.65 0.28 2.58
N PHE A 18 13.11 0.70 1.43
CA PHE A 18 12.25 -0.15 0.63
C PHE A 18 13.07 -1.24 -0.06
N VAL A 19 12.60 -2.47 0.04
CA VAL A 19 13.21 -3.61 -0.63
C VAL A 19 12.76 -3.65 -2.08
N GLU A 20 13.71 -3.53 -2.99
CA GLU A 20 13.46 -3.74 -4.41
C GLU A 20 13.67 -5.22 -4.77
N ILE A 21 12.60 -5.88 -5.21
CA ILE A 21 12.68 -7.26 -5.70
C ILE A 21 13.15 -7.22 -7.16
N ARG A 22 14.43 -7.51 -7.39
CA ARG A 22 14.99 -7.64 -8.74
C ARG A 22 15.05 -9.10 -9.16
N GLY A 23 14.11 -9.48 -10.03
CA GLY A 23 14.09 -10.76 -10.73
C GLY A 23 14.51 -10.60 -12.20
N GLY A 24 15.37 -11.48 -12.68
CA GLY A 24 15.69 -11.63 -14.10
C GLY A 24 15.28 -13.01 -14.61
N PHE A 25 15.15 -13.13 -15.93
CA PHE A 25 15.05 -14.44 -16.58
C PHE A 25 16.42 -14.77 -17.15
N LEU A 26 16.94 -15.95 -16.83
CA LEU A 26 18.08 -16.54 -17.52
C LEU A 26 17.59 -17.74 -18.31
N THR A 27 17.80 -17.72 -19.63
CA THR A 27 17.59 -18.93 -20.44
C THR A 27 18.86 -19.77 -20.39
N ALA A 28 18.83 -20.87 -19.66
CA ALA A 28 19.91 -21.86 -19.60
C ALA A 28 19.42 -23.16 -20.24
N ASN A 29 20.20 -23.71 -21.19
CA ASN A 29 19.89 -24.97 -21.88
C ASN A 29 18.48 -25.00 -22.52
N GLY A 30 17.97 -23.87 -23.02
CA GLY A 30 16.66 -23.77 -23.66
C GLY A 30 15.47 -23.82 -22.69
N LYS A 31 15.72 -23.65 -21.38
CA LYS A 31 14.68 -23.44 -20.36
C LYS A 31 14.85 -22.05 -19.76
N ASP A 32 13.74 -21.33 -19.64
CA ASP A 32 13.71 -20.08 -18.90
C ASP A 32 13.70 -20.40 -17.40
N GLU A 33 14.77 -20.02 -16.70
CA GLU A 33 14.87 -20.05 -15.25
C GLU A 33 14.70 -18.62 -14.72
N ILE A 34 13.84 -18.45 -13.72
CA ILE A 34 13.75 -17.19 -12.99
C ILE A 34 14.93 -17.14 -12.05
N VAL A 35 15.81 -16.18 -12.26
CA VAL A 35 16.98 -15.94 -11.41
C VAL A 35 16.83 -14.58 -10.77
N PHE A 36 16.61 -14.58 -9.46
CA PHE A 36 16.57 -13.37 -8.67
C PHE A 36 18.01 -12.91 -8.42
N GLU A 37 18.41 -11.78 -9.02
CA GLU A 37 19.79 -11.25 -8.99
C GLU A 37 20.23 -10.88 -7.56
N LYS A 38 19.25 -10.75 -6.67
CA LYS A 38 19.39 -10.91 -5.24
C LYS A 38 18.08 -11.53 -4.81
N SER A 39 18.07 -12.83 -4.56
CA SER A 39 17.02 -13.46 -3.78
C SER A 39 17.02 -12.83 -2.39
N LEU A 40 16.49 -11.61 -2.22
CA LEU A 40 15.69 -11.38 -1.03
C LEU A 40 14.41 -12.17 -1.29
N ILE A 41 14.53 -13.47 -1.00
CA ILE A 41 13.44 -14.25 -0.42
C ILE A 41 12.78 -13.26 0.54
N VAL A 42 11.55 -12.82 0.28
CA VAL A 42 10.75 -12.10 1.29
C VAL A 42 10.91 -12.96 2.53
N PRO A 43 11.70 -12.55 3.53
CA PRO A 43 12.15 -13.53 4.47
C PRO A 43 10.92 -13.82 5.30
N ILE A 44 10.38 -15.03 5.12
CA ILE A 44 9.11 -15.43 5.70
C ILE A 44 9.17 -15.32 7.24
N ASP A 45 10.39 -15.24 7.80
CA ASP A 45 10.70 -15.06 9.22
C ASP A 45 11.69 -13.90 9.52
N ASP A 46 11.80 -12.85 8.69
CA ASP A 46 12.55 -11.65 9.09
C ASP A 46 11.62 -10.67 9.80
N GLU A 47 11.78 -10.60 11.12
CA GLU A 47 11.06 -9.67 11.99
C GLU A 47 11.29 -8.19 11.66
N ASN A 48 12.30 -7.88 10.84
CA ASN A 48 12.58 -6.53 10.38
C ASN A 48 11.89 -6.22 9.04
N ALA A 49 11.23 -7.18 8.39
CA ALA A 49 10.52 -6.96 7.14
C ALA A 49 9.02 -6.73 7.38
N GLU A 50 8.51 -5.61 6.89
CA GLU A 50 7.09 -5.25 6.93
C GLU A 50 6.51 -5.24 5.51
N ILE A 51 5.30 -5.80 5.35
CA ILE A 51 4.54 -5.77 4.10
C ILE A 51 3.50 -4.67 4.20
N GLU A 52 3.49 -3.77 3.22
CA GLU A 52 2.49 -2.72 3.08
C GLU A 52 1.64 -2.98 1.83
N LEU A 53 0.35 -3.23 2.02
CA LEU A 53 -0.56 -3.59 0.95
C LEU A 53 -0.99 -2.37 0.12
N TRP A 54 -1.08 -2.51 -1.20
CA TRP A 54 -1.70 -1.49 -2.03
C TRP A 54 -3.21 -1.46 -1.76
N SER A 55 -3.75 -0.26 -1.52
CA SER A 55 -5.17 -0.07 -1.24
C SER A 55 -6.09 -0.27 -2.45
N GLY A 56 -5.53 -0.25 -3.66
CA GLY A 56 -6.29 -0.18 -4.91
C GLY A 56 -6.66 1.25 -5.34
N PHE A 57 -6.28 2.27 -4.56
CA PHE A 57 -6.61 3.68 -4.79
C PHE A 57 -5.37 4.53 -5.07
N TYR A 58 -5.59 5.72 -5.65
CA TYR A 58 -4.54 6.67 -6.06
C TYR A 58 -4.84 8.09 -5.58
N ASP A 59 -3.85 8.78 -5.01
CA ASP A 59 -4.00 10.19 -4.65
C ASP A 59 -4.31 11.10 -5.86
N SER A 60 -4.55 12.39 -5.61
CA SER A 60 -4.85 13.38 -6.65
C SER A 60 -3.72 13.62 -7.66
N LYS A 61 -2.54 13.03 -7.44
CA LYS A 61 -1.40 13.06 -8.37
C LYS A 61 -1.22 11.74 -9.13
N GLY A 62 -2.11 10.77 -8.92
CA GLY A 62 -1.99 9.43 -9.49
C GLY A 62 -0.97 8.54 -8.78
N THR A 63 -0.59 8.88 -7.54
CA THR A 63 0.32 8.07 -6.72
C THR A 63 -0.48 6.99 -5.99
N LYS A 64 -0.05 5.73 -6.07
CA LYS A 64 -0.69 4.63 -5.33
C LYS A 64 -0.64 4.90 -3.82
N LEU A 65 -1.75 4.61 -3.15
CA LEU A 65 -1.84 4.65 -1.70
C LEU A 65 -1.65 3.24 -1.12
N TYR A 66 -0.62 3.06 -0.32
CA TYR A 66 -0.32 1.82 0.40
C TYR A 66 -0.71 1.97 1.88
N GLU A 67 -0.86 0.83 2.56
CA GLU A 67 -0.92 0.81 4.02
C GLU A 67 0.29 1.54 4.63
N GLY A 68 0.06 2.33 5.68
CA GLY A 68 1.09 3.15 6.34
C GLY A 68 1.29 4.53 5.72
N ASP A 69 0.77 4.79 4.50
CA ASP A 69 0.94 6.10 3.86
C ASP A 69 0.27 7.22 4.67
N ILE A 70 1.03 8.32 4.82
CA ILE A 70 0.55 9.55 5.44
C ILE A 70 -0.09 10.43 4.37
N VAL A 71 -1.35 10.75 4.57
CA VAL A 71 -2.18 11.50 3.61
C VAL A 71 -2.81 12.73 4.26
N LYS A 72 -3.18 13.69 3.42
CA LYS A 72 -3.96 14.87 3.84
C LYS A 72 -5.03 15.15 2.81
N TYR A 73 -6.23 15.48 3.31
CA TYR A 73 -7.33 15.93 2.46
C TYR A 73 -7.09 17.35 1.95
N ASP A 74 -6.62 18.24 2.83
CA ASP A 74 -6.25 19.60 2.46
C ASP A 74 -5.09 20.13 3.34
N SER A 75 -4.69 21.38 3.08
CA SER A 75 -3.63 22.07 3.84
C SER A 75 -3.91 22.28 5.33
N LYS A 76 -5.18 22.22 5.75
CA LYS A 76 -5.64 22.51 7.12
C LYS A 76 -5.89 21.24 7.92
N THR A 77 -6.07 20.11 7.25
CA THR A 77 -6.31 18.82 7.87
C THR A 77 -5.01 18.33 8.51
N ALA A 78 -5.13 17.76 9.72
CA ALA A 78 -4.02 17.05 10.34
C ALA A 78 -3.58 15.88 9.43
N PRO A 79 -2.30 15.45 9.46
CA PRO A 79 -1.89 14.25 8.77
C PRO A 79 -2.73 13.05 9.23
N LEU A 80 -3.24 12.29 8.27
CA LEU A 80 -3.99 11.06 8.48
C LEU A 80 -3.18 9.88 7.96
N VAL A 81 -3.56 8.66 8.33
CA VAL A 81 -2.84 7.43 7.92
C VAL A 81 -3.78 6.46 7.22
N VAL A 82 -3.30 5.84 6.15
CA VAL A 82 -3.98 4.73 5.47
C VAL A 82 -3.73 3.44 6.26
N VAL A 83 -4.79 2.75 6.67
CA VAL A 83 -4.70 1.48 7.42
C VAL A 83 -5.59 0.40 6.81
N PHE A 84 -5.18 -0.86 6.91
CA PHE A 84 -5.99 -2.00 6.55
C PHE A 84 -6.53 -2.70 7.80
N GLU A 85 -7.81 -2.45 8.11
CA GLU A 85 -8.45 -2.96 9.31
C GLU A 85 -9.81 -3.56 8.97
N ARG A 86 -10.23 -4.60 9.69
CA ARG A 86 -11.52 -5.27 9.46
C ARG A 86 -11.77 -5.63 7.97
N ASN A 87 -10.73 -6.06 7.27
CA ASN A 87 -10.73 -6.39 5.84
C ASN A 87 -11.10 -5.23 4.91
N THR A 88 -10.83 -3.98 5.30
CA THR A 88 -11.13 -2.78 4.50
C THR A 88 -10.08 -1.70 4.74
N PHE A 89 -9.78 -0.89 3.72
CA PHE A 89 -8.90 0.26 3.89
C PHE A 89 -9.65 1.49 4.42
N TYR A 90 -9.04 2.13 5.41
CA TYR A 90 -9.52 3.34 6.05
C TYR A 90 -8.45 4.44 6.00
N ILE A 91 -8.89 5.69 5.99
CA ILE A 91 -8.06 6.83 6.39
C ILE A 91 -8.48 7.22 7.81
N ILE A 92 -7.52 7.21 8.73
CA ILE A 92 -7.75 7.45 10.15
C ILE A 92 -6.89 8.60 10.70
N ASP A 93 -7.40 9.25 11.73
CA ASP A 93 -6.63 10.20 12.55
C ASP A 93 -6.00 9.44 13.73
N THR A 94 -4.66 9.35 13.73
CA THR A 94 -3.92 8.59 14.74
C THR A 94 -3.82 9.29 16.09
N SER A 95 -4.31 10.54 16.21
CA SER A 95 -4.42 11.25 17.48
C SER A 95 -5.60 10.78 18.34
N ILE A 96 -6.53 10.02 17.77
CA ILE A 96 -7.69 9.45 18.44
C ILE A 96 -7.34 8.04 18.98
N GLU A 97 -8.02 7.60 20.04
CA GLU A 97 -7.86 6.25 20.61
C GLU A 97 -8.09 5.14 19.56
N LYS A 98 -7.23 4.11 19.57
CA LYS A 98 -7.14 3.11 18.49
C LYS A 98 -8.45 2.36 18.22
N ASP A 99 -9.20 2.05 19.27
CA ASP A 99 -10.50 1.39 19.18
C ASP A 99 -11.56 2.26 18.49
N LEU A 100 -11.44 3.58 18.56
CA LEU A 100 -12.32 4.55 17.90
C LEU A 100 -11.89 4.91 16.47
N GLN A 101 -10.61 4.73 16.13
CA GLN A 101 -10.04 5.15 14.83
C GLN A 101 -10.79 4.56 13.62
N VAL A 102 -11.17 3.28 13.66
CA VAL A 102 -11.88 2.62 12.54
C VAL A 102 -13.37 3.01 12.51
N ASP A 103 -13.96 3.26 13.67
CA ASP A 103 -15.39 3.61 13.77
C ASP A 103 -15.65 5.06 13.33
N CYS A 104 -14.70 5.96 13.59
CA CYS A 104 -14.72 7.34 13.11
C CYS A 104 -13.99 7.51 11.75
N GLY A 105 -13.26 6.49 11.32
CA GLY A 105 -12.45 6.50 10.10
C GLY A 105 -13.30 6.57 8.84
N THR A 106 -12.76 7.20 7.80
CA THR A 106 -13.44 7.23 6.51
C THR A 106 -12.92 6.10 5.63
N ARG A 107 -13.82 5.25 5.15
CA ARG A 107 -13.49 4.23 4.13
C ARG A 107 -12.96 4.91 2.88
N LEU A 108 -11.86 4.40 2.32
CA LEU A 108 -11.30 4.96 1.08
C LEU A 108 -12.35 5.03 -0.03
N GLN A 109 -13.09 3.93 -0.29
CA GLN A 109 -14.15 3.92 -1.30
C GLN A 109 -15.17 5.06 -1.12
N CYS A 110 -15.58 5.36 0.11
CA CYS A 110 -16.56 6.42 0.39
C CYS A 110 -16.03 7.83 0.11
N ILE A 111 -14.71 8.04 0.16
CA ILE A 111 -14.09 9.32 -0.23
C ILE A 111 -14.26 9.53 -1.73
N TYR A 112 -13.97 8.50 -2.53
CA TYR A 112 -14.02 8.57 -4.00
C TYR A 112 -15.45 8.63 -4.53
N GLU A 113 -16.41 8.02 -3.85
CA GLU A 113 -17.83 8.06 -4.26
C GLU A 113 -18.51 9.40 -3.96
N ARG A 114 -17.98 10.20 -3.02
CA ARG A 114 -18.55 11.51 -2.66
C ARG A 114 -18.10 12.66 -3.58
N SER A 115 -16.95 12.53 -4.22
CA SER A 115 -16.60 13.31 -5.40
C SER A 115 -17.42 12.77 -6.58
N ASN A 116 -18.23 13.60 -7.26
CA ASN A 116 -19.16 13.23 -8.35
C ASN A 116 -18.48 12.68 -9.63
N GLY A 117 -17.57 11.72 -9.55
CA GLY A 117 -16.75 11.28 -10.68
C GLY A 117 -15.97 10.03 -10.37
N TYR A 118 -16.63 8.87 -10.42
CA TYR A 118 -15.89 7.63 -10.63
C TYR A 118 -15.52 7.56 -12.11
N LYS A 119 -14.28 7.93 -12.42
CA LYS A 119 -13.60 7.46 -13.62
C LYS A 119 -12.21 6.98 -13.21
N ASP A 120 -11.97 5.69 -13.40
CA ASP A 120 -10.63 5.11 -13.43
C ASP A 120 -9.78 5.18 -12.14
N ASN A 121 -10.40 5.09 -10.95
CA ASN A 121 -9.74 4.99 -9.63
C ASN A 121 -8.86 6.19 -9.21
N THR A 122 -9.05 7.36 -9.81
CA THR A 122 -8.32 8.60 -9.47
C THR A 122 -9.23 9.61 -8.78
N ILE A 123 -8.70 10.39 -7.81
CA ILE A 123 -9.39 11.56 -7.25
C ILE A 123 -9.25 12.72 -8.25
N GLU A 124 -10.37 13.21 -8.79
CA GLU A 124 -10.43 14.51 -9.50
C GLU A 124 -10.57 15.69 -8.52
#